data_AF-A0A7J4AWV0-F1
#
_entry.id   AF-A0A7J4AWV0-F1
#
_cell.length_a   1.000
_cell.length_b   1.000
_cell.length_c   1.000
_cell.angle_alpha   90.00
_cell.angle_beta   90.00
_cell.angle_gamma   90.00
#
_symmetry.space_group_name_H-M   'P 1'
#
loop_
_entity.id
_entity.type
_entity.pdbx_description
1 polymer ?
#
loop_
_entity_poly.entity_id
_entity_poly.type
_entity_poly.pdbx_seq_one_letter_code
_entity_poly.pdbx_strand_id
1 'polypeptide(L)' 'MESFEAKNFVETQIEKIKKIIGNEKALVAVSGGVDSSTCAVLTHKAIGENLVCVILDDAFMRE' A
#
# COMPACT_ATOMS: atom_id res chain seq x y z
N MET A 1 -13.31 -18.40 19.62
CA MET A 1 -13.29 -17.23 18.73
C MET A 1 -11.84 -17.07 18.31
N GLU A 2 -11.49 -17.24 17.04
CA GLU A 2 -10.10 -17.03 16.61
C GLU A 2 -9.70 -15.58 16.89
N SER A 3 -8.51 -15.40 17.46
CA SER A 3 -7.93 -14.09 17.70
C SER A 3 -7.43 -13.50 16.39
N PHE A 4 -7.67 -12.22 16.18
CA PHE A 4 -7.08 -11.49 15.07
C PHE A 4 -5.56 -11.36 15.24
N GLU A 5 -4.80 -11.90 14.28
CA GLU A 5 -3.36 -11.69 14.19
C GLU A 5 -3.03 -10.76 13.02
N ALA A 6 -2.53 -9.56 13.34
CA ALA A 6 -2.24 -8.54 12.33
C ALA A 6 -1.25 -9.02 11.26
N LYS A 7 -0.29 -9.87 11.63
CA LYS A 7 0.70 -10.43 10.70
C LYS A 7 0.03 -11.30 9.64
N ASN A 8 -0.83 -12.23 10.04
CA ASN A 8 -1.53 -13.13 9.12
C ASN A 8 -2.49 -12.33 8.21
N PHE A 9 -3.12 -11.28 8.77
CA PHE A 9 -3.95 -10.38 7.98
C PHE A 9 -3.14 -9.67 6.89
N VAL A 10 -1.98 -9.10 7.23
CA VAL A 10 -1.10 -8.40 6.28
C VAL A 10 -0.63 -9.34 5.16
N GLU A 11 -0.15 -10.54 5.51
CA GLU A 11 0.28 -11.54 4.52
C GLU A 11 -0.87 -11.91 3.57
N THR A 12 -2.08 -12.12 4.11
CA THR A 12 -3.27 -12.40 3.32
C THR A 12 -3.64 -11.25 2.37
N GLN A 13 -3.50 -9.99 2.81
CA GLN A 13 -3.79 -8.84 1.94
C GLN A 13 -2.76 -8.67 0.83
N ILE A 14 -1.48 -8.89 1.10
CA ILE A 14 -0.41 -8.80 0.09
C ILE A 14 -0.68 -9.80 -1.04
N GLU A 15 -1.02 -11.05 -0.72
CA GLU A 15 -1.35 -12.07 -1.74
C GLU A 15 -2.60 -11.71 -2.55
N LYS A 16 -3.62 -11.14 -1.89
CA LYS A 16 -4.82 -10.66 -2.60
C LYS A 16 -4.49 -9.52 -3.57
N ILE A 17 -3.72 -8.53 -3.14
CA ILE A 17 -3.31 -7.40 -3.98
C ILE A 17 -2.52 -7.91 -5.19
N LYS A 18 -1.53 -8.79 -4.96
CA LYS A 18 -0.72 -9.39 -6.01
C LYS A 18 -1.57 -10.16 -7.02
N LYS A 19 -2.56 -10.93 -6.56
CA LYS A 19 -3.48 -11.67 -7.43
C LYS A 19 -4.38 -10.76 -8.27
N ILE A 20 -4.86 -9.65 -7.69
CA ILE A 20 -5.76 -8.72 -8.37
C ILE A 20 -5.02 -7.91 -9.44
N ILE A 21 -3.83 -7.40 -9.13
CA ILE A 21 -3.05 -6.54 -10.04
C ILE A 21 -2.25 -7.39 -11.04
N GLY A 22 -1.78 -8.57 -10.62
CA GLY A 22 -0.94 -9.43 -11.45
C GLY A 22 0.39 -8.76 -11.79
N ASN A 23 0.70 -8.68 -13.09
CA ASN A 23 1.94 -8.07 -13.61
C ASN A 23 1.73 -6.63 -14.12
N GLU A 24 0.54 -6.06 -13.94
CA GLU A 24 0.24 -4.70 -14.34
C GLU A 24 0.91 -3.68 -13.42
N LYS A 25 0.95 -2.43 -13.88
CA LYS A 25 1.41 -1.29 -13.09
C LYS A 25 0.25 -0.69 -12.29
N ALA A 26 0.56 -0.15 -11.11
CA ALA A 26 -0.37 0.60 -10.29
C ALA A 26 0.23 1.93 -9.86
N LEU A 27 -0.64 2.89 -9.53
CA LEU A 27 -0.26 4.18 -8.99
C LEU A 27 -0.99 4.43 -7.67
N VAL A 28 -0.27 4.95 -6.68
CA VAL A 28 -0.85 5.42 -5.43
C VAL A 28 -0.44 6.87 -5.17
N ALA A 29 -1.43 7.72 -4.91
CA ALA A 29 -1.21 9.06 -4.40
C ALA A 29 -1.03 8.99 -2.88
N VAL A 30 0.18 9.32 -2.40
CA VAL A 30 0.54 9.31 -0.99
C VAL A 30 0.38 10.72 -0.42
N SER A 31 -0.58 10.90 0.48
CA SER A 31 -0.85 12.18 1.14
C SER A 31 0.02 12.45 2.37
N GLY A 32 0.88 11.50 2.76
CA GLY A 32 1.59 11.52 4.05
C GLY A 32 0.77 11.04 5.25
N GLY A 33 -0.53 10.74 5.05
CA GLY A 33 -1.38 10.10 6.05
C GLY A 33 -1.03 8.63 6.28
N VAL A 34 -1.43 8.09 7.43
CA VAL A 34 -1.16 6.69 7.81
C VAL A 34 -1.80 5.70 6.84
N ASP A 35 -3.02 5.97 6.37
CA ASP A 35 -3.75 5.06 5.50
C ASP A 35 -3.12 4.96 4.11
N SER A 36 -2.83 6.11 3.48
CA SER A 36 -2.22 6.16 2.14
C SER A 36 -0.79 5.61 2.16
N SER A 37 -0.03 5.86 3.23
CA SER A 37 1.31 5.30 3.41
C SER A 37 1.27 3.79 3.63
N THR A 38 0.33 3.29 4.45
CA THR A 38 0.16 1.85 4.68
C THR A 38 -0.28 1.14 3.40
N CYS A 39 -1.21 1.73 2.65
CA CYS A 39 -1.63 1.24 1.34
C CYS A 39 -0.44 1.11 0.38
N ALA A 40 0.36 2.18 0.26
CA ALA A 40 1.56 2.18 -0.58
C ALA A 40 2.54 1.07 -0.20
N VAL A 41 2.80 0.87 1.10
CA VAL A 41 3.71 -0.18 1.58
C VAL A 41 3.17 -1.58 1.30
N LEU A 42 1.88 -1.83 1.54
CA LEU A 42 1.27 -3.13 1.27
C LEU A 42 1.27 -3.45 -0.23
N THR A 43 0.94 -2.48 -1.07
CA THR A 43 0.97 -2.66 -2.52
C THR A 43 2.39 -2.83 -3.04
N HIS A 44 3.37 -2.08 -2.53
CA HIS A 44 4.78 -2.27 -2.92
C HIS A 44 5.28 -3.67 -2.53
N LYS A 45 4.93 -4.18 -1.35
CA LYS A 45 5.23 -5.57 -0.96
C LYS A 45 4.61 -6.61 -1.91
N ALA A 46 3.48 -6.29 -2.54
CA ALA A 46 2.78 -7.17 -3.46
C ALA A 46 3.35 -7.17 -4.88
N ILE A 47 3.70 -5.99 -5.42
CA ILE A 47 4.04 -5.83 -6.86
C ILE A 47 5.40 -5.15 -7.12
N GLY A 48 6.13 -4.73 -6.10
CA GLY A 48 7.47 -4.15 -6.21
C GLY A 48 7.53 -2.91 -7.09
N GLU A 49 8.45 -2.93 -8.06
CA GLU A 49 8.74 -1.83 -9.00
C GLU A 49 7.58 -1.48 -9.94
N ASN A 50 6.53 -2.32 -9.99
CA ASN A 50 5.31 -2.00 -10.75
C ASN A 50 4.40 -0.98 -10.03
N LEU A 51 4.71 -0.60 -8.78
CA LEU A 51 4.02 0.47 -8.08
C LEU A 51 4.75 1.81 -8.25
N VAL A 52 4.02 2.81 -8.72
CA VAL A 52 4.46 4.20 -8.71
C VAL A 52 3.79 4.93 -7.54
N CYS A 53 4.58 5.46 -6.62
CA CYS A 53 4.10 6.31 -5.54
C CYS A 53 4.30 7.79 -5.91
N VAL A 54 3.24 8.59 -5.79
CA VAL A 54 3.29 10.04 -6.07
C VAL A 54 2.87 10.78 -4.81
N ILE A 55 3.69 11.72 -4.35
CA ILE A 55 3.31 12.70 -3.34
C ILE A 55 3.18 14.07 -4.00
N LEU A 56 2.10 14.77 -3.66
CA LEU A 56 1.89 16.16 -4.05
C LEU A 56 2.05 17.00 -2.79
N ASP A 57 3.15 17.74 -2.74
CA ASP A 57 3.34 18.77 -1.72
C ASP A 57 2.62 20.04 -2.17
N ASP A 58 1.55 20.39 -1.47
CA ASP A 58 0.75 21.59 -1.70
C ASP A 58 1.28 22.82 -0.93
N ALA A 59 2.43 22.66 -0.23
CA ALA A 59 3.04 23.63 0.66
C ALA A 59 2.25 23.96 1.94
N PHE A 60 1.23 23.15 2.30
CA PHE A 60 0.48 23.24 3.57
C PHE A 60 0.73 22.04 4.50
N MET A 61 1.69 21.18 4.16
CA MET A 61 2.13 20.09 5.02
C MET A 61 2.78 20.63 6.31
N ARG A 62 2.68 19.87 7.40
CA ARG A 62 3.31 20.22 8.68
C ARG A 62 4.82 19.95 8.63
N GLU A 63 5.58 20.70 9.43
CA GLU A 63 7.01 20.46 9.69
C GLU A 63 7.25 19.17 10.51
#